data_AF-S9SFG7-F1
#
_entry.id   AF-S9SFG7-F1
#
_cell.length_a   1.000
_cell.length_b   1.000
_cell.length_c   1.000
_cell.angle_alpha   90.00
_cell.angle_beta   90.00
_cell.angle_gamma   90.00
#
_symmetry.space_group_name_H-M   'P 1'
#
loop_
_entity.id
_entity.type
_entity.pdbx_description
1 polymer ?
#
loop_
_entity_poly.entity_id
_entity_poly.type
_entity_poly.pdbx_seq_one_letter_code
_entity_poly.pdbx_strand_id
1 'polypeptide(L)'
;MAVATLPPPIEIDTETKKSVIGGLKKVLATFQQSGHFDPAVTYQALISDPVLLARFIEVYLVNREQVDDIVRTADGAFPVRDEQVELICGVTLGQVQQLLVRTCARKVFESVKTVETVTETVTRKSMFGLIKKTEQIERLSVDPTEERKARELLRYIAFAWQLPLIEAYMTRLSYMHIVEIGEDILSLPTVEKIEAVAAFDPAQIKKVKAATGADFGAILADRPQAIAGIAVWNRDMYEFYRKMLGDRSWAFFARESAFFNVCASLDKSVLKLFGDVLCYIATENLVEIQRLNIDKVEVVIYALKSAFGARLPEILSVPSCAKDILRKVVDNLIHTNQEKDKLMTSFAISLKAMAPNIDEWLVTVRAG
;
A
#
# COMPACT_ATOMS: atom_id res chain seq x y z
N MET A 1 -11.03 1.21 -1.88
CA MET A 1 -10.89 2.63 -1.45
C MET A 1 -10.41 3.44 -2.64
N ALA A 2 -10.91 4.65 -2.84
CA ALA A 2 -10.37 5.53 -3.87
C ALA A 2 -8.93 5.92 -3.50
N VAL A 3 -7.99 5.80 -4.44
CA VAL A 3 -6.61 6.25 -4.26
C VAL A 3 -6.62 7.78 -4.23
N ALA A 4 -5.89 8.37 -3.27
CA ALA A 4 -5.81 9.82 -3.17
C ALA A 4 -5.13 10.41 -4.43
N THR A 5 -5.60 11.55 -4.90
CA THR A 5 -5.02 12.29 -6.03
C THR A 5 -4.21 13.47 -5.52
N LEU A 6 -3.00 13.69 -6.03
CA LEU A 6 -2.18 14.81 -5.57
C LEU A 6 -2.89 16.15 -5.77
N PRO A 7 -2.92 17.01 -4.74
CA PRO A 7 -3.38 18.38 -4.91
C PRO A 7 -2.44 19.16 -5.85
N PRO A 8 -2.95 20.20 -6.53
CA PRO A 8 -2.14 21.01 -7.42
C PRO A 8 -0.95 21.65 -6.69
N PRO A 9 0.15 21.96 -7.39
CA PRO A 9 1.25 22.72 -6.81
C PRO A 9 0.77 24.06 -6.26
N ILE A 10 1.31 24.44 -5.10
CA ILE A 10 0.99 25.70 -4.44
C ILE A 10 2.15 26.66 -4.66
N GLU A 11 1.86 27.78 -5.32
CA GLU A 11 2.75 28.92 -5.38
C GLU A 11 2.22 30.00 -4.43
N ILE A 12 3.03 30.35 -3.42
CA ILE A 12 2.71 31.44 -2.50
C ILE A 12 3.85 32.44 -2.49
N ASP A 13 3.49 33.71 -2.43
CA ASP A 13 4.45 34.78 -2.27
C ASP A 13 5.01 34.85 -0.83
N THR A 14 5.96 35.75 -0.63
CA THR A 14 6.62 35.92 0.67
C THR A 14 5.68 36.48 1.74
N GLU A 15 4.67 37.27 1.35
CA GLU A 15 3.73 37.89 2.27
C GLU A 15 2.73 36.85 2.81
N THR A 16 2.12 36.10 1.91
CA THR A 16 1.26 34.95 2.19
C THR A 16 1.97 33.96 3.11
N LYS A 17 3.23 33.63 2.83
CA LYS A 17 4.05 32.76 3.68
C LYS A 17 4.19 33.31 5.11
N LYS A 18 4.43 34.61 5.27
CA LYS A 18 4.53 35.24 6.60
C LYS A 18 3.19 35.18 7.34
N SER A 19 2.08 35.44 6.63
CA SER A 19 0.73 35.37 7.19
C SER A 19 0.38 33.95 7.66
N VAL A 20 0.69 32.92 6.86
CA VAL A 20 0.48 31.51 7.24
C VAL A 20 1.31 31.15 8.48
N ILE A 21 2.61 31.48 8.51
CA ILE A 21 3.46 31.20 9.68
C ILE A 21 2.96 31.93 10.93
N GLY A 22 2.54 33.19 10.78
CA GLY A 22 1.97 33.99 11.86
C GLY A 22 0.69 33.38 12.42
N GLY A 23 -0.23 32.96 11.55
CA GLY A 23 -1.45 32.25 11.91
C GLY A 23 -1.17 30.96 12.66
N LEU A 24 -0.28 30.11 12.14
CA LEU A 24 0.11 28.84 12.77
C LEU A 24 0.71 29.02 14.17
N LYS A 25 1.54 30.05 14.36
CA LYS A 25 2.07 30.38 15.70
C LYS A 25 0.97 30.78 16.68
N LYS A 26 -0.03 31.54 16.23
CA LYS A 26 -1.19 31.91 17.07
C LYS A 26 -2.05 30.69 17.44
N VAL A 27 -2.30 29.82 16.46
CA VAL A 27 -3.03 28.56 16.69
C VAL A 27 -2.29 27.69 17.71
N LEU A 28 -0.97 27.50 17.53
CA LEU A 28 -0.14 26.75 18.47
C LEU A 28 -0.17 27.37 19.88
N ALA A 29 -0.03 28.69 20.00
CA ALA A 29 -0.10 29.37 21.30
C ALA A 29 -1.45 29.18 21.98
N THR A 30 -2.55 29.19 21.22
CA THR A 30 -3.90 28.95 21.74
C THR A 30 -4.02 27.52 22.28
N PHE A 31 -3.55 26.53 21.52
CA PHE A 31 -3.55 25.14 21.96
C PHE A 31 -2.59 24.84 23.12
N GLN A 32 -1.52 25.62 23.28
CA GLN A 32 -0.66 25.55 24.47
C GLN A 32 -1.37 26.10 25.72
N GLN A 33 -2.10 27.21 25.58
CA GLN A 33 -2.87 27.80 26.67
C GLN A 33 -4.02 26.89 27.12
N SER A 34 -4.65 26.16 26.21
CA SER A 34 -5.69 25.18 26.53
C SER A 34 -5.17 23.79 26.91
N GLY A 35 -3.83 23.60 26.98
CA GLY A 35 -3.21 22.39 27.52
C GLY A 35 -3.09 21.22 26.53
N HIS A 36 -3.37 21.41 25.23
CA HIS A 36 -3.21 20.36 24.23
C HIS A 36 -1.75 20.12 23.83
N PHE A 37 -0.89 21.13 24.00
CA PHE A 37 0.55 21.08 23.70
C PHE A 37 1.39 21.62 24.86
N ASP A 38 2.60 21.06 25.00
CA ASP A 38 3.60 21.57 25.92
C ASP A 38 3.99 23.02 25.54
N PRO A 39 4.02 23.98 26.50
CA PRO A 39 4.45 25.36 26.27
C PRO A 39 5.86 25.50 25.67
N ALA A 40 6.73 24.51 25.84
CA ALA A 40 8.08 24.49 25.27
C ALA A 40 8.10 24.17 23.77
N VAL A 41 7.02 23.63 23.20
CA VAL A 41 6.93 23.32 21.77
C VAL A 41 6.96 24.61 20.97
N THR A 42 7.96 24.74 20.10
CA THR A 42 8.07 25.88 19.19
C THR A 42 7.51 25.53 17.82
N TYR A 43 7.19 26.55 17.02
CA TYR A 43 6.88 26.35 15.59
C TYR A 43 7.99 25.58 14.86
N GLN A 44 9.26 25.84 15.19
CA GLN A 44 10.38 25.15 14.54
C GLN A 44 10.43 23.66 14.89
N ALA A 45 10.15 23.31 16.15
CA ALA A 45 10.01 21.91 16.56
C ALA A 45 8.83 21.25 15.83
N LEU A 46 7.69 21.94 15.77
CA LEU A 46 6.48 21.46 15.11
C LEU A 46 6.71 21.10 13.63
N ILE A 47 7.37 21.96 12.84
CA ILE A 47 7.62 21.68 11.42
C ILE A 47 8.84 20.80 11.15
N SER A 48 9.52 20.32 12.19
CA SER A 48 10.70 19.46 12.07
C SER A 48 10.44 18.03 12.55
N ASP A 49 9.30 17.78 13.20
CA ASP A 49 8.92 16.48 13.76
C ASP A 49 7.58 16.02 13.13
N PRO A 50 7.58 14.96 12.32
CA PRO A 50 6.37 14.44 11.70
C PRO A 50 5.29 13.98 12.68
N VAL A 51 5.68 13.40 13.81
CA VAL A 51 4.75 12.91 14.84
C VAL A 51 4.08 14.09 15.53
N LEU A 52 4.88 15.11 15.87
CA LEU A 52 4.37 16.33 16.49
C LEU A 52 3.43 17.10 15.55
N LEU A 53 3.78 17.20 14.26
CA LEU A 53 2.93 17.84 13.26
C LEU A 53 1.64 17.08 13.01
N ALA A 54 1.68 15.75 12.93
CA ALA A 54 0.48 14.93 12.79
C ALA A 54 -0.48 15.16 13.95
N ARG A 55 0.02 15.11 15.19
CA ARG A 55 -0.76 15.42 16.39
C ARG A 55 -1.34 16.83 16.36
N PHE A 56 -0.60 17.83 15.87
CA PHE A 56 -1.12 19.20 15.76
C PHE A 56 -2.28 19.30 14.79
N ILE A 57 -2.19 18.62 13.63
CA ILE A 57 -3.28 18.58 12.66
C ILE A 57 -4.50 17.89 13.30
N GLU A 58 -4.32 16.76 13.98
CA GLU A 58 -5.41 16.06 14.67
C GLU A 58 -6.08 16.94 15.74
N VAL A 59 -5.30 17.60 16.61
CA VAL A 59 -5.82 18.52 17.62
C VAL A 59 -6.56 19.68 16.96
N TYR A 60 -6.02 20.24 15.88
CA TYR A 60 -6.69 21.30 15.13
C TYR A 60 -8.05 20.84 14.60
N LEU A 61 -8.14 19.65 13.99
CA LEU A 61 -9.38 19.11 13.44
C LEU A 61 -10.46 18.93 14.51
N VAL A 62 -10.07 18.55 15.73
CA VAL A 62 -11.00 18.30 16.85
C VAL A 62 -11.41 19.58 17.58
N ASN A 63 -10.56 20.62 17.57
CA ASN A 63 -10.74 21.84 18.38
C ASN A 63 -10.80 23.12 17.52
N ARG A 64 -11.38 23.04 16.31
CA ARG A 64 -11.37 24.15 15.34
C ARG A 64 -11.99 25.43 15.91
N GLU A 65 -13.01 25.30 16.76
CA GLU A 65 -13.71 26.40 17.41
C GLU A 65 -12.84 27.26 18.34
N GLN A 66 -11.76 26.70 18.89
CA GLN A 66 -10.86 27.46 19.77
C GLN A 66 -10.04 28.50 19.02
N VAL A 67 -10.00 28.43 17.69
CA VAL A 67 -9.15 29.28 16.83
C VAL A 67 -9.94 29.98 15.72
N ASP A 68 -11.24 30.18 15.93
CA ASP A 68 -12.16 30.85 15.01
C ASP A 68 -11.81 32.31 14.71
N ASP A 69 -11.15 32.96 15.66
CA ASP A 69 -10.67 34.32 15.49
C ASP A 69 -9.44 34.39 14.58
N ILE A 70 -8.71 33.28 14.40
CA ILE A 70 -7.48 33.19 13.60
C ILE A 70 -7.78 32.70 12.18
N VAL A 71 -8.56 31.63 12.04
CA VAL A 71 -8.80 30.95 10.75
C VAL A 71 -10.08 31.48 10.10
N ARG A 72 -9.97 32.60 9.39
CA ARG A 72 -11.10 33.35 8.82
C ARG A 72 -11.12 33.33 7.28
N THR A 73 -12.31 33.47 6.72
CA THR A 73 -12.58 33.61 5.29
C THR A 73 -11.84 34.80 4.68
N ALA A 74 -11.74 34.84 3.35
CA ALA A 74 -11.09 35.92 2.60
C ALA A 74 -11.57 37.34 3.00
N ASP A 75 -12.86 37.50 3.30
CA ASP A 75 -13.49 38.73 3.75
C ASP A 75 -13.36 38.99 5.27
N GLY A 76 -12.80 38.04 6.03
CA GLY A 76 -12.64 38.09 7.47
C GLY A 76 -13.92 37.87 8.28
N ALA A 77 -15.07 37.64 7.64
CA ALA A 77 -16.37 37.67 8.29
C ALA A 77 -16.66 36.41 9.11
N PHE A 78 -16.25 35.24 8.63
CA PHE A 78 -16.62 33.95 9.22
C PHE A 78 -15.41 33.04 9.44
N PRO A 79 -15.46 32.13 10.43
CA PRO A 79 -14.45 31.11 10.57
C PRO A 79 -14.55 30.07 9.44
N VAL A 80 -13.40 29.59 8.95
CA VAL A 80 -13.37 28.57 7.89
C VAL A 80 -13.54 27.17 8.46
N ARG A 81 -14.40 26.37 7.80
CA ARG A 81 -14.66 24.96 8.12
C ARG A 81 -14.49 24.03 6.93
N ASP A 82 -14.72 24.53 5.72
CA ASP A 82 -14.44 23.82 4.48
C ASP A 82 -12.98 24.04 4.08
N GLU A 83 -12.27 22.95 3.78
CA GLU A 83 -10.84 22.98 3.45
C GLU A 83 -10.55 23.64 2.10
N GLN A 84 -11.57 23.83 1.26
CA GLN A 84 -11.48 24.46 -0.06
C GLN A 84 -11.79 25.95 -0.04
N VAL A 85 -12.25 26.50 1.09
CA VAL A 85 -12.54 27.93 1.21
C VAL A 85 -11.25 28.70 1.43
N GLU A 86 -11.11 29.80 0.70
CA GLU A 86 -9.96 30.70 0.77
C GLU A 86 -9.95 31.48 2.08
N LEU A 87 -8.77 31.51 2.71
CA LEU A 87 -8.49 32.26 3.93
C LEU A 87 -8.18 33.73 3.58
N ILE A 88 -8.22 34.60 4.59
CA ILE A 88 -7.81 36.02 4.49
C ILE A 88 -6.39 36.22 3.91
N CYS A 89 -5.54 35.19 3.96
CA CYS A 89 -4.20 35.22 3.38
C CYS A 89 -4.11 34.70 1.94
N GLY A 90 -5.24 34.46 1.26
CA GLY A 90 -5.25 34.11 -0.17
C GLY A 90 -5.01 32.63 -0.49
N VAL A 91 -5.08 31.75 0.51
CA VAL A 91 -4.86 30.29 0.36
C VAL A 91 -5.93 29.50 1.11
N THR A 92 -6.17 28.26 0.71
CA THR A 92 -7.12 27.37 1.41
C THR A 92 -6.46 26.60 2.55
N LEU A 93 -7.25 26.05 3.47
CA LEU A 93 -6.72 25.18 4.54
C LEU A 93 -6.05 23.92 3.99
N GLY A 94 -6.61 23.34 2.92
CA GLY A 94 -5.98 22.21 2.23
C GLY A 94 -4.58 22.58 1.71
N GLN A 95 -4.42 23.79 1.19
CA GLN A 95 -3.12 24.29 0.75
C GLN A 95 -2.14 24.51 1.91
N VAL A 96 -2.60 25.08 3.02
CA VAL A 96 -1.80 25.25 4.24
C VAL A 96 -1.31 23.89 4.76
N GLN A 97 -2.18 22.88 4.81
CA GLN A 97 -1.80 21.54 5.23
C GLN A 97 -0.73 20.94 4.31
N GLN A 98 -0.91 21.02 2.99
CA GLN A 98 0.07 20.52 2.03
C GLN A 98 1.44 21.20 2.21
N LEU A 99 1.47 22.53 2.42
CA LEU A 99 2.70 23.27 2.69
C LEU A 99 3.39 22.82 3.98
N LEU A 100 2.63 22.59 5.04
CA LEU A 100 3.17 22.11 6.32
C LEU A 100 3.78 20.71 6.17
N VAL A 101 3.04 19.79 5.57
CA VAL A 101 3.47 18.40 5.37
C VAL A 101 4.74 18.35 4.53
N ARG A 102 4.80 19.10 3.42
CA ARG A 102 6.00 19.19 2.56
C ARG A 102 7.18 19.85 3.26
N THR A 103 6.93 20.88 4.06
CA THR A 103 7.99 21.55 4.84
C THR A 103 8.58 20.59 5.87
N CYS A 104 7.72 19.84 6.57
CA CYS A 104 8.15 18.82 7.52
C CYS A 104 8.96 17.71 6.86
N ALA A 105 8.47 17.14 5.76
CA ALA A 105 9.21 16.12 5.03
C ALA A 105 10.58 16.63 4.56
N ARG A 106 10.64 17.86 4.03
CA ARG A 106 11.92 18.48 3.64
C ARG A 106 12.87 18.61 4.84
N LYS A 107 12.37 19.02 6.01
CA LYS A 107 13.17 19.14 7.22
C LYS A 107 13.71 17.80 7.72
N VAL A 108 12.89 16.75 7.66
CA VAL A 108 13.34 15.39 7.95
C VAL A 108 14.45 14.98 7.00
N PHE A 109 14.26 15.15 5.69
CA PHE A 109 15.29 14.81 4.70
C PHE A 109 16.58 15.62 4.85
N GLU A 110 16.48 16.89 5.25
CA GLU A 110 17.65 17.74 5.55
C GLU A 110 18.41 17.29 6.82
N SER A 111 17.73 16.62 7.76
CA SER A 111 18.34 16.14 9.01
C SER A 111 19.17 14.86 8.84
N VAL A 112 18.95 14.11 7.75
CA VAL A 112 19.69 12.88 7.41
C VAL A 112 21.10 13.19 6.87
N LYS A 113 21.43 14.47 6.65
CA LYS A 113 22.75 14.88 6.15
C LYS A 113 23.83 14.57 7.19
N THR A 114 24.82 13.78 6.80
CA THR A 114 25.97 13.44 7.63
C THR A 114 27.05 14.51 7.51
N VAL A 115 27.71 14.84 8.61
CA VAL A 115 28.89 15.71 8.60
C VAL A 115 30.11 14.83 8.32
N GLU A 116 30.79 15.08 7.21
CA GLU A 116 32.08 14.47 6.89
C GLU A 116 33.20 15.48 7.09
N THR A 117 34.28 15.06 7.75
CA THR A 117 35.50 15.85 7.86
C THR A 117 36.32 15.70 6.58
N VAL A 118 36.30 16.72 5.71
CA VAL A 118 37.09 16.73 4.47
C VAL A 118 38.37 17.54 4.70
N THR A 119 39.51 16.98 4.32
CA THR A 119 40.80 17.70 4.39
C THR A 119 40.96 18.56 3.15
N GLU A 120 40.73 19.87 3.25
CA GLU A 120 40.86 20.81 2.12
C GLU A 120 42.08 21.73 2.28
N THR A 121 42.76 22.03 1.17
CA THR A 121 43.83 23.03 1.17
C THR A 121 43.25 24.42 0.94
N VAL A 122 43.03 25.14 2.04
CA VAL A 122 42.51 26.51 2.01
C VAL A 122 43.66 27.48 1.74
N THR A 123 43.50 28.31 0.71
CA THR A 123 44.47 29.39 0.45
C THR A 123 44.01 30.64 1.19
N ARG A 124 44.70 31.01 2.28
CA ARG A 124 44.42 32.28 2.99
C ARG A 124 45.35 33.38 2.46
N LYS A 125 44.80 34.57 2.23
CA LYS A 125 45.60 35.78 2.00
C LYS A 125 46.21 36.23 3.33
N SER A 126 47.53 36.20 3.42
CA SER A 126 48.32 36.76 4.53
C SER A 126 48.96 38.07 4.08
N MET A 127 49.36 38.92 5.04
CA MET A 127 50.00 40.23 4.81
C MET A 127 51.31 40.15 3.98
N PHE A 128 51.87 38.95 3.75
CA PHE A 128 53.07 38.70 2.94
C PHE A 128 52.87 37.67 1.81
N GLY A 129 51.62 37.41 1.37
CA GLY A 129 51.32 36.55 0.21
C GLY A 129 50.25 35.48 0.47
N LEU A 130 49.98 34.66 -0.56
CA LEU A 130 49.01 33.56 -0.49
C LEU A 130 49.65 32.34 0.18
N ILE A 131 49.22 31.99 1.39
CA ILE A 131 49.66 30.78 2.09
C ILE A 131 48.57 29.71 1.89
N LYS A 132 48.95 28.59 1.29
CA LYS A 132 48.10 27.40 1.19
C LYS A 132 48.26 26.59 2.48
N LYS A 133 47.20 26.47 3.27
CA LYS A 133 47.17 25.67 4.50
C LYS A 133 46.12 24.57 4.34
N THR A 134 46.54 23.34 4.54
CA THR A 134 45.63 22.19 4.57
C THR A 134 44.93 22.14 5.92
N GLU A 135 43.64 22.41 5.93
CA GLU A 135 42.78 22.38 7.12
C GLU A 135 41.72 21.29 6.94
N GLN A 136 41.42 20.57 8.02
CA GLN A 136 40.26 19.70 8.06
C GLN A 136 39.02 20.56 8.26
N ILE A 137 38.10 20.51 7.30
CA ILE A 137 36.85 21.25 7.32
C ILE A 137 35.72 20.22 7.39
N GLU A 138 34.87 20.36 8.40
CA GLU A 138 33.60 19.63 8.45
C GLU A 138 32.68 20.18 7.35
N ARG A 139 32.35 19.32 6.39
CA ARG A 139 31.34 19.61 5.37
C ARG A 139 30.17 18.67 5.57
N LEU A 140 28.96 19.21 5.41
CA LEU A 140 27.79 18.38 5.21
C LEU A 140 28.00 17.60 3.91
N SER A 141 28.24 16.30 3.99
CA SER A 141 28.14 15.41 2.85
C SER A 141 26.70 14.91 2.78
N VAL A 142 26.20 14.80 1.57
CA VAL A 142 24.94 14.12 1.32
C VAL A 142 25.23 13.14 0.22
N ASP A 143 24.87 11.87 0.42
CA ASP A 143 24.87 10.91 -0.68
C ASP A 143 23.99 11.49 -1.80
N PRO A 144 24.53 11.78 -3.00
CA PRO A 144 23.76 12.32 -4.11
C PRO A 144 22.54 11.46 -4.47
N THR A 145 22.59 10.17 -4.16
CA THR A 145 21.50 9.20 -4.37
C THR A 145 20.35 9.45 -3.39
N GLU A 146 20.65 9.61 -2.11
CA GLU A 146 19.65 9.92 -1.08
C GLU A 146 19.05 11.32 -1.28
N GLU A 147 19.83 12.29 -1.78
CA GLU A 147 19.29 13.59 -2.16
C GLU A 147 18.32 13.51 -3.35
N ARG A 148 18.64 12.69 -4.37
CA ARG A 148 17.73 12.46 -5.52
C ARG A 148 16.45 11.76 -5.07
N LYS A 149 16.58 10.76 -4.18
CA LYS A 149 15.48 10.04 -3.56
C LYS A 149 14.54 10.95 -2.78
N ALA A 150 15.07 11.76 -1.87
CA ALA A 150 14.30 12.72 -1.11
C ALA A 150 13.57 13.72 -2.02
N ARG A 151 14.25 14.23 -3.05
CA ARG A 151 13.64 15.15 -4.03
C ARG A 151 12.51 14.51 -4.83
N GLU A 152 12.68 13.26 -5.24
CA GLU A 152 11.65 12.52 -5.97
C GLU A 152 10.45 12.24 -5.05
N LEU A 153 10.69 11.71 -3.85
CA LEU A 153 9.65 11.42 -2.87
C LEU A 153 8.82 12.68 -2.52
N LEU A 154 9.48 13.83 -2.37
CA LEU A 154 8.83 15.10 -2.02
C LEU A 154 7.80 15.59 -3.08
N ARG A 155 7.80 15.02 -4.28
CA ARG A 155 6.75 15.27 -5.30
C ARG A 155 5.41 14.67 -4.90
N TYR A 156 5.45 13.57 -4.15
CA TYR A 156 4.27 12.78 -3.79
C TYR A 156 3.82 12.98 -2.34
N ILE A 157 4.58 13.72 -1.53
CA ILE A 157 4.22 14.05 -0.16
C ILE A 157 3.31 15.28 -0.16
N ALA A 158 2.06 15.12 0.28
CA ALA A 158 1.05 16.18 0.29
C ALA A 158 0.02 16.08 1.42
N PHE A 159 -0.15 14.90 2.04
CA PHE A 159 -1.23 14.63 2.98
C PHE A 159 -0.73 14.38 4.40
N ALA A 160 -1.52 14.79 5.39
CA ALA A 160 -1.16 14.61 6.80
C ALA A 160 -0.90 13.15 7.19
N TRP A 161 -1.68 12.20 6.65
CA TRP A 161 -1.51 10.78 6.91
C TRP A 161 -0.15 10.23 6.48
N GLN A 162 0.57 10.92 5.58
CA GLN A 162 1.91 10.50 5.14
C GLN A 162 3.00 10.85 6.15
N LEU A 163 2.76 11.80 7.07
CA LEU A 163 3.76 12.25 8.06
C LEU A 163 4.41 11.10 8.83
N PRO A 164 3.67 10.18 9.48
CA PRO A 164 4.26 9.05 10.19
C PRO A 164 4.95 8.02 9.27
N LEU A 165 4.74 8.11 7.95
CA LEU A 165 5.28 7.17 6.97
C LEU A 165 6.56 7.68 6.28
N ILE A 166 6.95 8.94 6.49
CA ILE A 166 8.11 9.57 5.84
C ILE A 166 9.38 8.74 6.04
N GLU A 167 9.64 8.27 7.26
CA GLU A 167 10.80 7.45 7.56
C GLU A 167 10.73 6.08 6.88
N ALA A 168 9.56 5.44 6.87
CA ALA A 168 9.37 4.15 6.19
C ALA A 168 9.61 4.27 4.68
N TYR A 169 9.11 5.33 4.02
CA TYR A 169 9.42 5.58 2.61
C TYR A 169 10.92 5.75 2.37
N MET A 170 11.62 6.49 3.24
CA MET A 170 13.05 6.73 3.10
C MET A 170 13.92 5.52 3.43
N THR A 171 13.54 4.67 4.37
CA THR A 171 14.39 3.56 4.82
C THR A 171 14.12 2.27 4.08
N ARG A 172 12.88 2.05 3.61
CA ARG A 172 12.46 0.80 2.96
C ARG A 172 12.51 0.86 1.45
N LEU A 173 12.14 1.98 0.83
CA LEU A 173 12.13 2.10 -0.63
C LEU A 173 13.48 2.62 -1.12
N SER A 174 13.96 2.08 -2.24
CA SER A 174 15.10 2.68 -2.96
C SER A 174 14.63 3.83 -3.87
N TYR A 175 15.56 4.62 -4.40
CA TYR A 175 15.24 5.62 -5.43
C TYR A 175 14.46 5.01 -6.61
N MET A 176 14.91 3.85 -7.09
CA MET A 176 14.27 3.18 -8.23
C MET A 176 12.86 2.68 -7.91
N HIS A 177 12.58 2.28 -6.66
CA HIS A 177 11.22 1.97 -6.24
C HIS A 177 10.31 3.20 -6.38
N ILE A 178 10.74 4.34 -5.86
CA ILE A 178 9.93 5.57 -5.88
C ILE A 178 9.66 6.01 -7.32
N VAL A 179 10.66 5.92 -8.22
CA VAL A 179 10.50 6.27 -9.63
C VAL A 179 9.49 5.35 -10.33
N GLU A 180 9.60 4.03 -10.15
CA GLU A 180 8.71 3.09 -10.86
C GLU A 180 7.29 3.08 -10.27
N ILE A 181 7.15 3.30 -8.96
CA ILE A 181 5.85 3.47 -8.28
C ILE A 181 5.20 4.80 -8.72
N GLY A 182 5.93 5.91 -8.72
CA GLY A 182 5.41 7.24 -9.05
C GLY A 182 4.27 7.70 -8.13
N GLU A 183 3.22 8.28 -8.72
CA GLU A 183 2.06 8.79 -7.97
C GLU A 183 1.30 7.71 -7.18
N ASP A 184 1.40 6.45 -7.60
CA ASP A 184 0.75 5.32 -6.93
C ASP A 184 1.31 5.07 -5.51
N ILE A 185 2.37 5.77 -5.09
CA ILE A 185 2.87 5.76 -3.71
C ILE A 185 1.80 6.22 -2.71
N LEU A 186 0.82 7.01 -3.16
CA LEU A 186 -0.37 7.38 -2.40
C LEU A 186 -1.28 6.19 -2.05
N SER A 187 -1.07 5.06 -2.72
CA SER A 187 -1.76 3.79 -2.44
C SER A 187 -1.09 2.99 -1.32
N LEU A 188 -0.03 3.51 -0.69
CA LEU A 188 0.70 2.87 0.42
C LEU A 188 0.46 3.60 1.74
N PRO A 189 -0.74 3.50 2.34
CA PRO A 189 -1.12 4.24 3.56
C PRO A 189 -0.58 3.65 4.87
N THR A 190 0.21 2.57 4.82
CA THR A 190 0.74 1.92 6.03
C THR A 190 2.17 1.42 5.83
N VAL A 191 2.91 1.24 6.93
CA VAL A 191 4.28 0.73 6.90
C VAL A 191 4.33 -0.67 6.29
N GLU A 192 3.38 -1.54 6.62
CA GLU A 192 3.32 -2.93 6.12
C GLU A 192 3.18 -2.97 4.60
N LYS A 193 2.42 -2.03 4.02
CA LYS A 193 2.29 -1.93 2.55
C LYS A 193 3.57 -1.42 1.91
N ILE A 194 4.26 -0.46 2.53
CA ILE A 194 5.56 0.03 2.07
C ILE A 194 6.58 -1.11 2.08
N GLU A 195 6.65 -1.87 3.18
CA GLU A 195 7.55 -3.02 3.33
C GLU A 195 7.23 -4.15 2.34
N ALA A 196 5.94 -4.44 2.12
CA ALA A 196 5.52 -5.44 1.14
C ALA A 196 5.96 -5.06 -0.28
N VAL A 197 5.89 -3.78 -0.66
CA VAL A 197 6.38 -3.31 -1.97
C VAL A 197 7.90 -3.31 -2.04
N ALA A 198 8.58 -2.92 -0.97
CA ALA A 198 10.04 -2.87 -0.88
C ALA A 198 10.71 -4.24 -1.07
N ALA A 199 9.98 -5.34 -0.86
CA ALA A 199 10.47 -6.69 -1.06
C ALA A 199 10.61 -7.09 -2.54
N PHE A 200 10.07 -6.31 -3.49
CA PHE A 200 10.13 -6.60 -4.92
C PHE A 200 11.22 -5.81 -5.62
N ASP A 201 11.86 -6.40 -6.63
CA ASP A 201 12.81 -5.65 -7.46
C ASP A 201 12.10 -4.54 -8.27
N PRO A 202 12.68 -3.34 -8.43
CA PRO A 202 12.08 -2.26 -9.22
C PRO A 202 11.71 -2.65 -10.66
N ALA A 203 12.46 -3.54 -11.31
CA ALA A 203 12.12 -4.03 -12.65
C ALA A 203 10.85 -4.88 -12.64
N GLN A 204 10.60 -5.62 -11.56
CA GLN A 204 9.37 -6.37 -11.37
C GLN A 204 8.17 -5.42 -11.20
N ILE A 205 8.33 -4.37 -10.39
CA ILE A 205 7.30 -3.33 -10.21
C ILE A 205 6.95 -2.68 -11.55
N LYS A 206 7.97 -2.28 -12.32
CA LYS A 206 7.81 -1.71 -13.66
C LYS A 206 7.04 -2.65 -14.59
N LYS A 207 7.43 -3.93 -14.62
CA LYS A 207 6.76 -4.95 -15.44
C LYS A 207 5.28 -5.07 -15.07
N VAL A 208 4.98 -5.17 -13.77
CA VAL A 208 3.60 -5.30 -13.28
C VAL A 208 2.79 -4.06 -13.62
N LYS A 209 3.31 -2.86 -13.35
CA LYS A 209 2.65 -1.60 -13.70
C LYS A 209 2.32 -1.49 -15.19
N ALA A 210 3.24 -1.91 -16.06
CA ALA A 210 3.02 -1.95 -17.51
C ALA A 210 1.94 -2.98 -17.92
N ALA A 211 1.83 -4.10 -17.21
CA ALA A 211 0.83 -5.13 -17.47
C ALA A 211 -0.57 -4.74 -16.95
N THR A 212 -0.64 -4.08 -15.79
CA THR A 212 -1.91 -3.80 -15.08
C THR A 212 -2.50 -2.43 -15.44
N GLY A 213 -1.67 -1.48 -15.87
CA GLY A 213 -2.09 -0.13 -16.20
C GLY A 213 -2.81 0.54 -15.02
N ALA A 214 -4.06 0.96 -15.25
CA ALA A 214 -4.88 1.68 -14.26
C ALA A 214 -5.17 0.87 -12.98
N ASP A 215 -5.09 -0.45 -13.02
CA ASP A 215 -5.30 -1.30 -11.83
C ASP A 215 -4.11 -1.24 -10.84
N PHE A 216 -2.96 -0.67 -11.23
CA PHE A 216 -1.74 -0.73 -10.41
C PHE A 216 -1.90 -0.09 -9.02
N GLY A 217 -2.45 1.13 -8.92
CA GLY A 217 -2.72 1.76 -7.64
C GLY A 217 -3.69 0.95 -6.77
N ALA A 218 -4.71 0.32 -7.37
CA ALA A 218 -5.65 -0.53 -6.64
C ALA A 218 -4.97 -1.79 -6.07
N ILE A 219 -4.02 -2.38 -6.80
CA ILE A 219 -3.22 -3.50 -6.31
C ILE A 219 -2.41 -3.10 -5.08
N LEU A 220 -1.72 -1.96 -5.14
CA LEU A 220 -0.94 -1.45 -4.02
C LEU A 220 -1.83 -1.13 -2.81
N ALA A 221 -3.02 -0.58 -3.06
CA ALA A 221 -3.97 -0.22 -2.01
C ALA A 221 -4.61 -1.44 -1.34
N ASP A 222 -4.87 -2.53 -2.06
CA ASP A 222 -5.55 -3.70 -1.51
C ASP A 222 -4.56 -4.77 -1.04
N ARG A 223 -3.69 -5.24 -1.94
CA ARG A 223 -2.82 -6.41 -1.70
C ARG A 223 -1.51 -6.33 -2.50
N PRO A 224 -0.50 -5.58 -2.03
CA PRO A 224 0.79 -5.43 -2.71
C PRO A 224 1.49 -6.74 -3.08
N GLN A 225 1.25 -7.81 -2.31
CA GLN A 225 1.82 -9.14 -2.56
C GLN A 225 1.42 -9.71 -3.93
N ALA A 226 0.32 -9.24 -4.52
CA ALA A 226 -0.12 -9.63 -5.86
C ALA A 226 0.90 -9.29 -6.97
N ILE A 227 1.83 -8.36 -6.72
CA ILE A 227 2.95 -8.07 -7.65
C ILE A 227 3.74 -9.34 -7.98
N ALA A 228 3.93 -10.23 -6.99
CA ALA A 228 4.62 -11.50 -7.17
C ALA A 228 3.97 -12.34 -8.28
N GLY A 229 2.67 -12.61 -8.15
CA GLY A 229 1.96 -13.47 -9.10
C GLY A 229 1.70 -12.80 -10.45
N ILE A 230 1.39 -11.50 -10.48
CA ILE A 230 1.20 -10.80 -11.76
C ILE A 230 2.49 -10.83 -12.58
N ALA A 231 3.65 -10.71 -11.94
CA ALA A 231 4.95 -10.76 -12.61
C ALA A 231 5.25 -12.11 -13.29
N VAL A 232 4.61 -13.20 -12.88
CA VAL A 232 4.77 -14.52 -13.52
C VAL A 232 4.05 -14.58 -14.86
N TRP A 233 2.96 -13.83 -15.02
CA TRP A 233 2.10 -13.89 -16.20
C TRP A 233 2.48 -12.83 -17.24
N ASN A 234 2.11 -13.10 -18.50
CA ASN A 234 2.05 -12.06 -19.52
C ASN A 234 0.73 -11.27 -19.40
N ARG A 235 0.63 -10.18 -20.16
CA ARG A 235 -0.56 -9.31 -20.14
C ARG A 235 -1.86 -10.06 -20.47
N ASP A 236 -1.85 -10.94 -21.48
CA ASP A 236 -3.04 -11.69 -21.88
C ASP A 236 -3.56 -12.62 -20.77
N MET A 237 -2.65 -13.28 -20.04
CA MET A 237 -3.01 -14.13 -18.91
C MET A 237 -3.45 -13.31 -17.70
N TYR A 238 -2.83 -12.16 -17.45
CA TYR A 238 -3.31 -11.21 -16.46
C TYR A 238 -4.77 -10.78 -16.75
N GLU A 239 -5.04 -10.32 -17.97
CA GLU A 239 -6.37 -9.89 -18.40
C GLU A 239 -7.39 -11.04 -18.33
N PHE A 240 -6.99 -12.26 -18.68
CA PHE A 240 -7.82 -13.45 -18.53
C PHE A 240 -8.25 -13.68 -17.08
N TYR A 241 -7.30 -13.72 -16.13
CA TYR A 241 -7.62 -13.93 -14.72
C TYR A 241 -8.38 -12.75 -14.13
N ARG A 242 -8.03 -11.51 -14.48
CA ARG A 242 -8.72 -10.30 -14.04
C ARG A 242 -10.19 -10.31 -14.48
N LYS A 243 -10.47 -10.64 -15.74
CA LYS A 243 -11.84 -10.74 -16.27
C LYS A 243 -12.63 -11.89 -15.63
N MET A 244 -11.97 -13.02 -15.38
CA MET A 244 -12.62 -14.20 -14.81
C MET A 244 -12.93 -14.05 -13.32
N LEU A 245 -12.03 -13.45 -12.55
CA LEU A 245 -12.09 -13.40 -11.08
C LEU A 245 -12.64 -12.07 -10.54
N GLY A 246 -12.71 -11.03 -11.37
CA GLY A 246 -13.13 -9.70 -10.95
C GLY A 246 -12.25 -9.21 -9.80
N ASP A 247 -12.86 -8.64 -8.76
CA ASP A 247 -12.13 -8.00 -7.66
C ASP A 247 -11.38 -8.99 -6.75
N ARG A 248 -11.68 -10.30 -6.87
CA ARG A 248 -10.94 -11.35 -6.16
C ARG A 248 -9.62 -11.73 -6.83
N SER A 249 -9.30 -11.15 -7.99
CA SER A 249 -8.06 -11.45 -8.73
C SER A 249 -6.81 -11.17 -7.90
N TRP A 250 -6.83 -10.16 -7.02
CA TRP A 250 -5.67 -9.85 -6.16
C TRP A 250 -5.35 -10.96 -5.17
N ALA A 251 -6.37 -11.62 -4.62
CA ALA A 251 -6.18 -12.78 -3.76
C ALA A 251 -5.55 -13.96 -4.54
N PHE A 252 -5.94 -14.15 -5.80
CA PHE A 252 -5.32 -15.14 -6.69
C PHE A 252 -3.86 -14.78 -7.02
N PHE A 253 -3.57 -13.53 -7.36
CA PHE A 253 -2.20 -13.14 -7.70
C PHE A 253 -1.26 -13.05 -6.48
N ALA A 254 -1.80 -12.92 -5.27
CA ALA A 254 -1.03 -12.98 -4.03
C ALA A 254 -0.68 -14.43 -3.60
N ARG A 255 -1.05 -15.43 -4.39
CA ARG A 255 -0.71 -16.84 -4.17
C ARG A 255 0.78 -17.10 -4.40
N GLU A 256 1.25 -18.21 -3.87
CA GLU A 256 2.62 -18.69 -4.05
C GLU A 256 2.93 -19.08 -5.50
N SER A 257 4.21 -18.97 -5.88
CA SER A 257 4.68 -19.30 -7.24
C SER A 257 4.36 -20.75 -7.65
N ALA A 258 4.47 -21.70 -6.71
CA ALA A 258 4.17 -23.11 -6.96
C ALA A 258 2.72 -23.33 -7.45
N PHE A 259 1.77 -22.55 -6.93
CA PHE A 259 0.37 -22.61 -7.34
C PHE A 259 0.18 -22.19 -8.81
N PHE A 260 0.94 -21.19 -9.27
CA PHE A 260 0.86 -20.72 -10.65
C PHE A 260 1.40 -21.75 -11.66
N ASN A 261 2.39 -22.56 -11.28
CA ASN A 261 2.86 -23.65 -12.14
C ASN A 261 1.76 -24.68 -12.42
N VAL A 262 0.96 -25.01 -11.39
CA VAL A 262 -0.20 -25.89 -11.57
C VAL A 262 -1.21 -25.22 -12.49
N CYS A 263 -1.57 -23.96 -12.23
CA CYS A 263 -2.52 -23.22 -13.08
C CYS A 263 -2.05 -23.09 -14.54
N ALA A 264 -0.74 -22.97 -14.78
CA ALA A 264 -0.17 -22.87 -16.13
C ALA A 264 -0.31 -24.18 -16.94
N SER A 265 -0.41 -25.33 -16.26
CA SER A 265 -0.67 -26.63 -16.90
C SER A 265 -2.15 -26.88 -17.21
N LEU A 266 -3.06 -26.02 -16.75
CA LEU A 266 -4.50 -26.16 -16.96
C LEU A 266 -4.97 -25.36 -18.17
N ASP A 267 -5.87 -25.95 -18.94
CA ASP A 267 -6.56 -25.24 -20.02
C ASP A 267 -7.46 -24.13 -19.46
N LYS A 268 -7.63 -23.04 -20.24
CA LYS A 268 -8.51 -21.92 -19.89
C LYS A 268 -9.96 -22.34 -19.62
N SER A 269 -10.43 -23.41 -20.26
CA SER A 269 -11.76 -23.99 -20.03
C SER A 269 -11.88 -24.57 -18.61
N VAL A 270 -10.87 -25.31 -18.16
CA VAL A 270 -10.80 -25.87 -16.80
C VAL A 270 -10.67 -24.76 -15.76
N LEU A 271 -9.80 -23.77 -15.98
CA LEU A 271 -9.63 -22.63 -15.07
C LEU A 271 -10.95 -21.88 -14.83
N LYS A 272 -11.79 -21.73 -15.86
CA LYS A 272 -13.12 -21.11 -15.74
C LYS A 272 -14.08 -21.91 -14.84
N LEU A 273 -13.97 -23.24 -14.81
CA LEU A 273 -14.80 -24.08 -13.94
C LEU A 273 -14.46 -23.84 -12.47
N PHE A 274 -13.17 -23.73 -12.14
CA PHE A 274 -12.75 -23.37 -10.78
C PHE A 274 -13.19 -21.94 -10.43
N GLY A 275 -12.96 -20.98 -11.32
CA GLY A 275 -13.33 -19.58 -11.12
C GLY A 275 -12.76 -19.05 -9.81
N ASP A 276 -13.62 -18.48 -8.96
CA ASP A 276 -13.25 -17.90 -7.65
C ASP A 276 -12.61 -18.90 -6.67
N VAL A 277 -12.77 -20.22 -6.90
CA VAL A 277 -12.10 -21.27 -6.11
C VAL A 277 -10.58 -21.12 -6.19
N LEU A 278 -10.03 -20.65 -7.31
CA LEU A 278 -8.59 -20.44 -7.50
C LEU A 278 -8.01 -19.42 -6.51
N CYS A 279 -8.82 -18.54 -5.93
CA CYS A 279 -8.36 -17.55 -4.97
C CYS A 279 -7.99 -18.18 -3.61
N TYR A 280 -8.47 -19.38 -3.29
CA TYR A 280 -8.31 -19.97 -1.96
C TYR A 280 -7.97 -21.47 -1.94
N ILE A 281 -8.24 -22.25 -2.99
CA ILE A 281 -7.95 -23.70 -3.02
C ILE A 281 -6.46 -23.96 -2.82
N ALA A 282 -6.05 -24.82 -1.90
CA ALA A 282 -4.66 -25.23 -1.72
C ALA A 282 -4.10 -25.90 -2.99
N THR A 283 -2.79 -25.79 -3.20
CA THR A 283 -2.12 -26.31 -4.39
C THR A 283 -2.36 -27.82 -4.54
N GLU A 284 -2.30 -28.57 -3.45
CA GLU A 284 -2.51 -30.02 -3.37
C GLU A 284 -3.94 -30.40 -3.75
N ASN A 285 -4.92 -29.60 -3.31
CA ASN A 285 -6.34 -29.83 -3.60
C ASN A 285 -6.64 -29.62 -5.08
N LEU A 286 -6.01 -28.60 -5.69
CA LEU A 286 -6.10 -28.35 -7.13
C LEU A 286 -5.48 -29.51 -7.93
N VAL A 287 -4.30 -29.97 -7.53
CA VAL A 287 -3.60 -31.11 -8.15
C VAL A 287 -4.40 -32.41 -8.04
N GLU A 288 -5.14 -32.62 -6.95
CA GLU A 288 -5.97 -33.81 -6.82
C GLU A 288 -7.18 -33.76 -7.77
N ILE A 289 -7.86 -32.60 -7.87
CA ILE A 289 -9.04 -32.45 -8.73
C ILE A 289 -8.67 -32.49 -10.23
N GLN A 290 -7.49 -32.00 -10.62
CA GLN A 290 -7.06 -31.98 -12.04
C GLN A 290 -6.87 -33.38 -12.66
N ARG A 291 -6.86 -34.44 -11.85
CA ARG A 291 -6.82 -35.84 -12.34
C ARG A 291 -8.08 -36.22 -13.13
N LEU A 292 -9.14 -35.42 -13.00
CA LEU A 292 -10.43 -35.61 -13.66
C LEU A 292 -10.44 -34.95 -15.05
N ASN A 293 -11.25 -35.51 -15.95
CA ASN A 293 -11.58 -34.82 -17.20
C ASN A 293 -12.46 -33.60 -16.92
N ILE A 294 -12.59 -32.71 -17.93
CA ILE A 294 -13.28 -31.42 -17.77
C ILE A 294 -14.73 -31.56 -17.24
N ASP A 295 -15.50 -32.54 -17.72
CA ASP A 295 -16.89 -32.74 -17.28
C ASP A 295 -16.95 -33.13 -15.80
N LYS A 296 -16.02 -33.97 -15.34
CA LYS A 296 -15.95 -34.42 -13.95
C LYS A 296 -15.39 -33.34 -13.03
N VAL A 297 -14.48 -32.48 -13.51
CA VAL A 297 -14.06 -31.28 -12.75
C VAL A 297 -15.28 -30.39 -12.48
N GLU A 298 -16.11 -30.15 -13.48
CA GLU A 298 -17.32 -29.34 -13.31
C GLU A 298 -18.28 -29.94 -12.29
N VAL A 299 -18.51 -31.25 -12.35
CA VAL A 299 -19.32 -31.99 -11.36
C VAL A 299 -18.77 -31.78 -9.94
N VAL A 300 -17.47 -31.96 -9.73
CA VAL A 300 -16.85 -31.81 -8.40
C VAL A 300 -16.97 -30.38 -7.89
N ILE A 301 -16.64 -29.38 -8.71
CA ILE A 301 -16.70 -27.97 -8.28
C ILE A 301 -18.13 -27.55 -7.99
N TYR A 302 -19.09 -27.94 -8.83
CA TYR A 302 -20.51 -27.70 -8.58
C TYR A 302 -20.97 -28.33 -7.26
N ALA A 303 -20.63 -29.61 -7.04
CA ALA A 303 -21.06 -30.35 -5.88
C ALA A 303 -20.44 -29.80 -4.57
N LEU A 304 -19.16 -29.42 -4.59
CA LEU A 304 -18.48 -28.75 -3.47
C LEU A 304 -19.13 -27.39 -3.14
N LYS A 305 -19.39 -26.56 -4.15
CA LYS A 305 -20.08 -25.27 -3.97
C LYS A 305 -21.49 -25.46 -3.41
N SER A 306 -22.24 -26.44 -3.92
CA SER A 306 -23.60 -26.76 -3.45
C SER A 306 -23.62 -27.29 -2.02
N ALA A 307 -22.61 -28.06 -1.63
CA ALA A 307 -22.53 -28.67 -0.29
C ALA A 307 -22.08 -27.68 0.78
N PHE A 308 -21.05 -26.87 0.51
CA PHE A 308 -20.38 -26.07 1.55
C PHE A 308 -20.62 -24.57 1.44
N GLY A 309 -21.08 -24.08 0.28
CA GLY A 309 -21.39 -22.67 0.07
C GLY A 309 -20.27 -21.75 0.53
N ALA A 310 -20.59 -20.84 1.45
CA ALA A 310 -19.66 -19.85 1.99
C ALA A 310 -18.49 -20.45 2.80
N ARG A 311 -18.62 -21.68 3.30
CA ARG A 311 -17.58 -22.37 4.08
C ARG A 311 -16.54 -23.08 3.22
N LEU A 312 -16.78 -23.16 1.91
CA LEU A 312 -15.87 -23.85 0.99
C LEU A 312 -14.41 -23.35 1.06
N PRO A 313 -14.12 -22.04 1.23
CA PRO A 313 -12.76 -21.56 1.41
C PRO A 313 -12.05 -22.14 2.62
N GLU A 314 -12.76 -22.36 3.73
CA GLU A 314 -12.17 -22.92 4.96
C GLU A 314 -11.75 -24.38 4.81
N ILE A 315 -12.40 -25.11 3.90
CA ILE A 315 -12.15 -26.53 3.64
C ILE A 315 -11.07 -26.68 2.56
N LEU A 316 -11.25 -26.01 1.43
CA LEU A 316 -10.36 -26.16 0.29
C LEU A 316 -9.04 -25.41 0.45
N SER A 317 -8.90 -24.49 1.40
CA SER A 317 -7.60 -23.87 1.70
C SER A 317 -6.65 -24.76 2.51
N VAL A 318 -7.14 -25.89 3.04
CA VAL A 318 -6.35 -26.81 3.85
C VAL A 318 -5.67 -27.86 2.95
N PRO A 319 -4.32 -27.92 2.88
CA PRO A 319 -3.60 -28.86 2.01
C PRO A 319 -3.93 -30.34 2.23
N SER A 320 -4.14 -30.75 3.49
CA SER A 320 -4.43 -32.15 3.83
C SER A 320 -5.80 -32.63 3.32
N CYS A 321 -6.70 -31.72 2.94
CA CYS A 321 -7.98 -32.07 2.32
C CYS A 321 -7.79 -32.96 1.08
N ALA A 322 -6.69 -32.78 0.34
CA ALA A 322 -6.33 -33.57 -0.82
C ALA A 322 -6.27 -35.07 -0.47
N LYS A 323 -5.49 -35.40 0.56
CA LYS A 323 -5.24 -36.78 0.99
C LYS A 323 -6.42 -37.35 1.77
N ASP A 324 -7.00 -36.56 2.67
CA ASP A 324 -7.94 -37.08 3.68
C ASP A 324 -9.36 -37.21 3.12
N ILE A 325 -9.74 -36.31 2.21
CA ILE A 325 -11.10 -36.19 1.67
C ILE A 325 -11.10 -36.35 0.14
N LEU A 326 -10.44 -35.45 -0.59
CA LEU A 326 -10.60 -35.31 -2.05
C LEU A 326 -10.13 -36.55 -2.81
N ARG A 327 -9.06 -37.23 -2.39
CA ARG A 327 -8.57 -38.43 -3.08
C ARG A 327 -9.65 -39.49 -3.24
N LYS A 328 -10.39 -39.79 -2.17
CA LYS A 328 -11.49 -40.77 -2.19
C LYS A 328 -12.62 -40.31 -3.13
N VAL A 329 -12.95 -39.02 -3.06
CA VAL A 329 -13.98 -38.37 -3.87
C VAL A 329 -13.61 -38.43 -5.37
N VAL A 330 -12.35 -38.09 -5.70
CA VAL A 330 -11.79 -38.10 -7.06
C VAL A 330 -11.68 -39.52 -7.61
N ASP A 331 -11.11 -40.46 -6.85
CA ASP A 331 -10.93 -41.86 -7.27
C ASP A 331 -12.30 -42.50 -7.60
N ASN A 332 -13.31 -42.28 -6.76
CA ASN A 332 -14.67 -42.75 -7.03
C ASN A 332 -15.23 -42.18 -8.34
N LEU A 333 -15.02 -40.88 -8.58
CA LEU A 333 -15.55 -40.21 -9.77
C LEU A 333 -14.81 -40.61 -11.05
N ILE A 334 -13.51 -40.91 -11.00
CA ILE A 334 -12.71 -41.38 -12.14
C ILE A 334 -13.38 -42.61 -12.78
N HIS A 335 -13.81 -43.58 -11.97
CA HIS A 335 -14.37 -44.85 -12.43
C HIS A 335 -15.87 -44.81 -12.71
N THR A 336 -16.57 -43.73 -12.32
CA THR A 336 -18.01 -43.62 -12.55
C THR A 336 -18.30 -43.20 -13.99
N ASN A 337 -19.16 -43.96 -14.66
CA ASN A 337 -19.63 -43.67 -16.01
C ASN A 337 -21.15 -43.44 -15.99
N GLN A 338 -21.55 -42.18 -15.87
CA GLN A 338 -22.94 -41.72 -15.83
C GLN A 338 -23.05 -40.38 -16.58
N GLU A 339 -24.26 -40.04 -17.02
CA GLU A 339 -24.52 -38.72 -17.61
C GLU A 339 -24.22 -37.59 -16.60
N LYS A 340 -23.65 -36.50 -17.10
CA LYS A 340 -23.16 -35.37 -16.30
C LYS A 340 -24.19 -34.82 -15.32
N ASP A 341 -25.45 -34.64 -15.75
CA ASP A 341 -26.50 -34.06 -14.90
C ASP A 341 -26.88 -34.99 -13.73
N LYS A 342 -26.87 -36.31 -13.97
CA LYS A 342 -27.06 -37.32 -12.93
C LYS A 342 -25.88 -37.36 -11.96
N LEU A 343 -24.66 -37.20 -12.47
CA LEU A 343 -23.46 -37.06 -11.65
C LEU A 343 -23.52 -35.81 -10.78
N MET A 344 -23.85 -34.64 -11.33
CA MET A 344 -23.96 -33.40 -10.55
C MET A 344 -24.92 -33.54 -9.37
N THR A 345 -26.10 -34.12 -9.60
CA THR A 345 -27.13 -34.29 -8.57
C THR A 345 -26.69 -35.28 -7.50
N SER A 346 -26.28 -36.49 -7.91
CA SER A 346 -25.90 -37.57 -6.98
C SER A 346 -24.65 -37.22 -6.17
N PHE A 347 -23.68 -36.54 -6.77
CA PHE A 347 -22.44 -36.15 -6.11
C PHE A 347 -22.64 -34.97 -5.14
N ALA A 348 -23.48 -34.00 -5.49
CA ALA A 348 -23.86 -32.93 -4.58
C ALA A 348 -24.56 -33.47 -3.32
N ILE A 349 -25.46 -34.45 -3.47
CA ILE A 349 -26.11 -35.11 -2.33
C ILE A 349 -25.07 -35.85 -1.47
N SER A 350 -24.16 -36.58 -2.11
CA SER A 350 -23.11 -37.34 -1.41
C SER A 350 -22.18 -36.43 -0.60
N LEU A 351 -21.72 -35.31 -1.18
CA LEU A 351 -20.88 -34.34 -0.47
C LEU A 351 -21.63 -33.62 0.66
N LYS A 352 -22.94 -33.33 0.49
CA LYS A 352 -23.77 -32.81 1.58
C LYS A 352 -23.89 -33.80 2.74
N ALA A 353 -24.04 -35.09 2.44
CA ALA A 353 -24.09 -36.13 3.47
C ALA A 353 -22.74 -36.28 4.21
N MET A 354 -21.61 -35.98 3.54
CA MET A 354 -20.29 -35.97 4.17
C MET A 354 -19.99 -34.73 5.01
N ALA A 355 -20.82 -33.69 4.96
CA ALA A 355 -20.52 -32.41 5.61
C ALA A 355 -20.24 -32.52 7.13
N PRO A 356 -20.98 -33.29 7.94
CA PRO A 356 -20.67 -33.44 9.37
C PRO A 356 -19.28 -34.03 9.63
N ASN A 357 -18.88 -35.03 8.83
CA ASN A 357 -17.56 -35.67 8.97
C ASN A 357 -16.43 -34.72 8.55
N ILE A 358 -16.67 -33.89 7.54
CA ILE A 358 -15.72 -32.86 7.10
C ILE A 358 -15.59 -31.76 8.15
N ASP A 359 -16.68 -31.42 8.84
CA ASP A 359 -16.67 -30.46 9.94
C ASP A 359 -15.85 -30.96 11.14
N GLU A 360 -16.05 -32.23 11.53
CA GLU A 360 -15.26 -32.88 12.58
C GLU A 360 -13.78 -32.98 12.20
N TRP A 361 -13.49 -33.33 10.94
CA TRP A 361 -12.12 -33.34 10.42
C TRP A 361 -11.49 -31.95 10.48
N LEU A 362 -12.20 -30.91 10.07
CA LEU A 362 -11.68 -29.54 10.07
C LEU A 362 -11.36 -29.05 11.49
N VAL A 363 -12.18 -29.41 12.48
CA VAL A 363 -11.89 -29.13 13.90
C VAL A 363 -10.60 -29.84 14.34
N THR A 364 -10.45 -31.10 13.98
CA THR A 364 -9.26 -31.91 14.33
C THR A 364 -7.98 -31.32 13.73
N VAL A 365 -8.03 -30.91 12.45
CA VAL A 365 -6.88 -30.31 11.76
C VAL A 365 -6.52 -28.94 12.32
N ARG A 366 -7.49 -28.17 12.85
CA ARG A 366 -7.23 -26.87 13.49
C ARG A 366 -6.68 -26.99 14.91
N ALA A 367 -6.89 -28.13 15.57
CA ALA A 367 -6.49 -28.36 16.95
C ALA A 367 -5.07 -28.95 17.09
N GLY A 368 -4.55 -29.58 16.03
CA GLY A 368 -3.17 -30.04 15.92
C GLY A 368 -2.31 -29.07 15.15
#